data_AF-A0A483N6R7-F1
#
_entry.id   AF-A0A483N6R7-F1
#
_cell.length_a   1.000
_cell.length_b   1.000
_cell.length_c   1.000
_cell.angle_alpha   90.00
_cell.angle_beta   90.00
_cell.angle_gamma   90.00
#
_symmetry.space_group_name_H-M   'P 1'
#
loop_
_entity.id
_entity.type
_entity.pdbx_description
1 polymer ?
#
loop_
_entity_poly.entity_id
_entity_poly.type
_entity_poly.pdbx_seq_one_letter_code
_entity_poly.pdbx_strand_id
1 'polypeptide(L)'
;MTKLAQMAGIKAHRVSFDMTSLAPIVFSYAQKNHKKVAIIGSDSESNAKAINIILTKYPDLLLVKARHGYFKDETDRAHFIKQLSELEPDIIIVGMGTPAQDIFLQEMFMSKWTGVAFSCGGFLHQTAKNGSTYYPDFFNKYNLRWMY
;
A
#
# COMPACT_ATOMS: atom_id res chain seq x y z
N MET A 1 4.43 -18.07 3.10
CA MET A 1 3.44 -18.83 3.91
C MET A 1 2.62 -19.86 3.13
N THR A 2 2.43 -19.74 1.81
CA THR A 2 1.63 -20.73 1.04
C THR A 2 2.22 -22.14 0.99
N LYS A 3 3.55 -22.29 0.93
CA LYS A 3 4.20 -23.61 0.93
C LYS A 3 3.89 -24.45 2.16
N LEU A 4 3.83 -23.84 3.35
CA LEU A 4 3.50 -24.54 4.59
C LEU A 4 2.05 -25.06 4.58
N ALA A 5 1.11 -24.22 4.13
CA ALA A 5 -0.29 -24.62 3.97
C ALA A 5 -0.46 -25.72 2.91
N GLN A 6 0.27 -25.63 1.79
CA GLN A 6 0.27 -26.64 0.74
C GLN A 6 0.85 -27.98 1.21
N MET A 7 1.90 -27.96 2.05
CA MET A 7 2.43 -29.16 2.70
C MET A 7 1.41 -29.82 3.63
N ALA A 8 0.50 -29.03 4.21
CA ALA A 8 -0.63 -29.53 5.00
C ALA A 8 -1.86 -29.92 4.14
N GLY A 9 -1.74 -29.98 2.81
CA GLY A 9 -2.83 -30.34 1.89
C GLY A 9 -3.83 -29.21 1.63
N ILE A 10 -3.60 -28.02 2.14
CA ILE A 10 -4.49 -26.86 1.95
C ILE A 10 -4.11 -26.14 0.65
N LYS A 11 -5.04 -26.06 -0.30
CA LYS A 11 -4.88 -25.22 -1.49
C LYS A 11 -4.92 -23.75 -1.08
N ALA A 12 -3.74 -23.13 -0.99
CA ALA A 12 -3.59 -21.71 -0.68
C ALA A 12 -2.90 -20.98 -1.83
N HIS A 13 -3.48 -19.84 -2.23
CA HIS A 13 -2.88 -18.89 -3.17
C HIS A 13 -2.33 -17.68 -2.39
N ARG A 14 -1.17 -17.16 -2.81
CA ARG A 14 -0.57 -16.00 -2.16
C ARG A 14 -1.31 -14.76 -2.65
N VAL A 15 -1.75 -13.95 -1.70
CA VAL A 15 -2.33 -12.63 -1.95
C VAL A 15 -1.43 -11.61 -1.26
N SER A 16 -0.98 -10.59 -1.99
CA SER A 16 -0.22 -9.46 -1.44
C SER A 16 -0.64 -8.15 -2.09
N PHE A 17 -0.43 -7.04 -1.37
CA PHE A 17 -0.65 -5.71 -1.92
C PHE A 17 0.49 -5.34 -2.86
N ASP A 18 0.44 -5.86 -4.09
CA ASP A 18 1.37 -5.59 -5.17
C ASP A 18 0.62 -5.50 -6.52
N MET A 19 1.32 -5.06 -7.58
CA MET A 19 0.74 -4.89 -8.92
C MET A 19 0.31 -6.22 -9.59
N THR A 20 0.67 -7.37 -9.03
CA THR A 20 0.29 -8.69 -9.55
C THR A 20 -0.92 -9.30 -8.82
N SER A 21 -1.42 -8.66 -7.75
CA SER A 21 -2.50 -9.20 -6.93
C SER A 21 -3.48 -8.11 -6.48
N LEU A 22 -3.43 -7.61 -5.24
CA LEU A 22 -4.50 -6.76 -4.70
C LEU A 22 -4.48 -5.33 -5.25
N ALA A 23 -3.31 -4.76 -5.54
CA ALA A 23 -3.23 -3.33 -5.87
C ALA A 23 -4.07 -2.95 -7.10
N PRO A 24 -4.04 -3.70 -8.23
CA PRO A 24 -4.89 -3.40 -9.37
C PRO A 24 -6.39 -3.51 -9.08
N ILE A 25 -6.79 -4.49 -8.27
CA ILE A 25 -8.19 -4.70 -7.88
C ILE A 25 -8.67 -3.50 -7.07
N VAL A 26 -7.89 -3.09 -6.06
CA VAL A 26 -8.21 -1.98 -5.16
C VAL A 26 -8.24 -0.65 -5.91
N PHE A 27 -7.22 -0.35 -6.73
CA PHE A 27 -7.19 0.91 -7.49
C PHE A 27 -8.29 0.99 -8.55
N SER A 28 -8.56 -0.11 -9.28
CA SER A 28 -9.64 -0.12 -10.27
C SER A 28 -11.01 0.04 -9.61
N TYR A 29 -11.23 -0.61 -8.46
CA TYR A 29 -12.44 -0.44 -7.67
C TYR A 29 -12.58 1.01 -7.17
N ALA A 30 -11.50 1.58 -6.63
CA ALA A 30 -11.50 2.94 -6.11
C ALA A 30 -11.82 3.96 -7.19
N GLN A 31 -11.17 3.84 -8.36
CA GLN A 31 -11.44 4.68 -9.52
C GLN A 31 -12.90 4.57 -9.97
N LYS A 32 -13.38 3.34 -10.23
CA LYS A 32 -14.74 3.08 -10.72
C LYS A 32 -15.83 3.63 -9.79
N ASN A 33 -15.58 3.64 -8.49
CA ASN A 33 -16.56 4.05 -7.48
C ASN A 33 -16.23 5.41 -6.86
N HIS A 34 -15.33 6.19 -7.47
CA HIS A 34 -14.91 7.51 -7.00
C HIS A 34 -14.53 7.57 -5.51
N LYS A 35 -13.86 6.52 -5.03
CA LYS A 35 -13.42 6.41 -3.64
C LYS A 35 -12.24 7.34 -3.37
N LYS A 36 -12.28 8.05 -2.25
CA LYS A 36 -11.17 8.87 -1.77
C LYS A 36 -10.04 7.96 -1.30
N VAL A 37 -8.88 8.07 -1.94
CA VAL A 37 -7.69 7.27 -1.62
C VAL A 37 -6.64 8.13 -0.97
N ALA A 38 -6.00 7.62 0.08
CA ALA A 38 -4.79 8.18 0.65
C ALA A 38 -3.64 7.17 0.59
N ILE A 39 -2.44 7.63 0.19
CA ILE A 39 -1.25 6.77 0.05
C ILE A 39 -0.11 7.34 0.89
N ILE A 40 0.41 6.54 1.83
CA ILE A 40 1.45 6.94 2.76
C ILE A 40 2.57 5.91 2.76
N GLY A 41 3.84 6.32 2.62
CA GLY A 41 4.97 5.40 2.76
C GLY A 41 6.16 5.71 1.87
N SER A 42 7.20 4.89 1.96
CA SER A 42 8.52 5.11 1.33
C SER A 42 9.20 6.43 1.71
N ASP A 43 10.41 6.65 1.19
CA ASP A 43 11.06 7.95 1.12
C ASP A 43 10.35 8.91 0.15
N SER A 44 10.67 10.20 0.26
CA SER A 44 10.02 11.27 -0.51
C SER A 44 10.08 11.08 -2.03
N GLU A 45 11.26 10.70 -2.54
CA GLU A 45 11.48 10.53 -3.98
C GLU A 45 10.70 9.33 -4.51
N SER A 46 10.81 8.19 -3.84
CA SER A 46 10.10 6.97 -4.22
C SER A 46 8.59 7.11 -4.07
N ASN A 47 8.12 7.80 -3.03
CA ASN A 47 6.69 8.06 -2.84
C ASN A 47 6.12 8.86 -4.03
N ALA A 48 6.76 9.98 -4.39
CA ALA A 48 6.34 10.81 -5.50
C ALA A 48 6.36 10.05 -6.84
N LYS A 49 7.43 9.29 -7.11
CA LYS A 49 7.53 8.44 -8.31
C LYS A 49 6.43 7.38 -8.37
N ALA A 50 6.20 6.67 -7.27
CA ALA A 50 5.17 5.64 -7.20
C ALA A 50 3.77 6.22 -7.43
N ILE A 51 3.46 7.38 -6.84
CA ILE A 51 2.18 8.07 -7.04
C ILE A 51 2.00 8.44 -8.51
N ASN A 52 3.02 9.03 -9.15
CA ASN A 52 2.95 9.38 -10.58
C ASN A 52 2.67 8.14 -11.46
N ILE A 53 3.33 7.02 -11.19
CA ILE A 53 3.11 5.75 -11.90
C ILE A 53 1.67 5.24 -11.68
N ILE A 54 1.18 5.29 -10.43
CA ILE A 54 -0.18 4.87 -10.07
C ILE A 54 -1.21 5.75 -10.78
N LEU A 55 -1.08 7.08 -10.74
CA LEU A 55 -2.01 8.01 -11.38
C LEU A 55 -1.94 7.94 -12.92
N THR A 56 -0.78 7.64 -13.50
CA THR A 56 -0.67 7.39 -14.95
C THR A 56 -1.48 6.14 -15.35
N LYS A 57 -1.48 5.12 -14.50
CA LYS A 57 -2.21 3.86 -14.75
C LYS A 57 -3.70 3.95 -14.38
N TYR A 58 -4.04 4.78 -13.40
CA TYR A 58 -5.39 5.00 -12.89
C TYR A 58 -5.72 6.50 -12.88
N PRO A 59 -5.97 7.10 -14.07
CA PRO A 59 -6.07 8.56 -14.23
C PRO A 59 -7.24 9.18 -13.48
N ASP A 60 -8.33 8.44 -13.25
CA ASP A 60 -9.50 8.96 -12.52
C ASP A 60 -9.48 8.58 -11.03
N LEU A 61 -8.33 8.10 -10.51
CA LEU A 61 -8.19 7.77 -9.10
C LEU A 61 -8.25 9.05 -8.25
N LEU A 62 -9.24 9.13 -7.35
CA LEU A 62 -9.40 10.28 -6.46
C LEU A 62 -8.41 10.22 -5.30
N LEU A 63 -7.17 10.64 -5.53
CA LEU A 63 -6.13 10.73 -4.51
C LEU A 63 -6.28 12.00 -3.66
N VAL A 64 -6.80 11.87 -2.44
CA VAL A 64 -7.04 13.01 -1.53
C VAL A 64 -5.82 13.37 -0.67
N LYS A 65 -4.90 12.42 -0.46
CA LYS A 65 -3.67 12.67 0.30
C LYS A 65 -2.55 11.73 -0.12
N ALA A 66 -1.35 12.29 -0.18
CA ALA A 66 -0.10 11.58 -0.35
C ALA A 66 0.95 12.08 0.65
N ARG A 67 1.76 11.18 1.20
CA ARG A 67 2.89 11.53 2.08
C ARG A 67 3.96 10.44 2.07
N HIS A 68 5.23 10.81 2.20
CA HIS A 68 6.27 9.85 2.57
C HIS A 68 6.01 9.21 3.94
N GLY A 69 6.65 8.08 4.22
CA GLY A 69 6.42 7.29 5.44
C GLY A 69 7.11 7.81 6.70
N TYR A 70 8.15 8.63 6.55
CA TYR A 70 8.95 9.07 7.70
C TYR A 70 8.27 10.21 8.48
N PHE A 71 8.01 10.02 9.77
CA PHE A 71 7.53 11.07 10.68
C PHE A 71 8.68 11.59 11.53
N LYS A 72 8.72 12.89 11.81
CA LYS A 72 9.78 13.48 12.64
C LYS A 72 9.69 13.00 14.08
N ASP A 73 8.48 12.97 14.61
CA ASP A 73 8.14 12.57 15.96
C ASP A 73 6.66 12.16 16.02
N GLU A 74 6.18 11.80 17.22
CA GLU A 74 4.79 11.41 17.45
C GLU A 74 3.80 12.57 17.26
N THR A 75 4.24 13.82 17.46
CA THR A 75 3.39 15.00 17.29
C THR A 75 3.11 15.26 15.82
N ASP A 76 4.13 15.16 14.96
CA ASP A 76 4.00 15.20 13.49
C ASP A 76 3.04 14.10 13.00
N ARG A 77 3.17 12.89 13.54
CA ARG A 77 2.28 11.77 13.22
C ARG A 77 0.84 12.02 13.65
N ALA A 78 0.62 12.43 14.90
CA ALA A 78 -0.72 12.73 15.41
C ALA A 78 -1.40 13.88 14.65
N HIS A 79 -0.64 14.93 14.30
CA HIS A 79 -1.15 16.03 13.49
C HIS A 79 -1.60 15.54 12.10
N PHE A 80 -0.78 14.71 11.45
CA PHE A 80 -1.13 14.14 10.16
C PHE A 80 -2.34 13.20 10.23
N ILE A 81 -2.47 12.38 11.28
CA ILE A 81 -3.64 11.52 11.52
C ILE A 81 -4.92 12.35 11.65
N LYS A 82 -4.86 13.48 12.37
CA LYS A 82 -5.98 14.41 12.46
C LYS A 82 -6.38 14.96 11.09
N GLN A 83 -5.41 15.48 10.33
CA GLN A 83 -5.66 15.95 8.96
C GLN A 83 -6.27 14.86 8.07
N LEU A 84 -5.76 13.64 8.17
CA LEU A 84 -6.22 12.53 7.36
C LEU A 84 -7.64 12.10 7.75
N SER A 85 -7.96 12.13 9.05
CA SER A 85 -9.30 11.85 9.55
C SER A 85 -10.32 12.89 9.06
N GLU A 86 -9.95 14.18 9.00
CA GLU A 86 -10.79 15.26 8.46
C GLU A 86 -11.05 15.13 6.95
N LEU A 87 -10.13 14.53 6.19
CA LEU A 87 -10.32 14.25 4.76
C LEU A 87 -11.28 13.08 4.50
N GLU A 88 -11.48 12.23 5.51
CA GLU A 88 -12.31 11.03 5.46
C GLU A 88 -12.03 10.16 4.21
N PRO A 89 -10.79 9.67 4.02
CA PRO A 89 -10.50 8.78 2.91
C PRO A 89 -11.29 7.47 3.06
N ASP A 90 -11.86 6.96 1.98
CA ASP A 90 -12.49 5.64 1.97
C ASP A 90 -11.44 4.53 2.09
N ILE A 91 -10.25 4.76 1.50
CA ILE A 91 -9.18 3.77 1.40
C ILE A 91 -7.85 4.40 1.79
N ILE A 92 -7.12 3.77 2.71
CA ILE A 92 -5.75 4.15 3.09
C ILE A 92 -4.79 3.02 2.70
N ILE A 93 -3.70 3.36 2.01
CA ILE A 93 -2.64 2.41 1.64
C ILE A 93 -1.34 2.87 2.33
N VAL A 94 -0.76 2.00 3.16
CA VAL A 94 0.42 2.32 3.99
C VAL A 94 1.59 1.40 3.66
N GLY A 95 2.70 2.00 3.24
CA GLY A 95 3.96 1.33 2.89
C GLY A 95 5.14 1.87 3.70
N MET A 96 5.05 1.78 5.04
CA MET A 96 6.07 2.29 5.97
C MET A 96 7.00 1.19 6.49
N GLY A 97 6.69 -0.08 6.22
CA GLY A 97 7.35 -1.22 6.84
C GLY A 97 6.87 -1.48 8.27
N THR A 98 7.13 -2.69 8.76
CA THR A 98 6.83 -3.09 10.14
C THR A 98 7.98 -2.68 11.06
N PRO A 99 7.72 -2.17 12.28
CA PRO A 99 6.40 -2.03 12.93
C PRO A 99 5.68 -0.69 12.65
N ALA A 100 6.32 0.25 11.95
CA ALA A 100 5.81 1.62 11.82
C ALA A 100 4.43 1.73 11.15
N GLN A 101 4.17 0.93 10.11
CA GLN A 101 2.87 0.89 9.44
C GLN A 101 1.74 0.40 10.37
N ASP A 102 2.05 -0.54 11.26
CA ASP A 102 1.06 -1.20 12.11
C ASP A 102 0.65 -0.24 13.25
N ILE A 103 1.63 0.49 13.81
CA ILE A 103 1.40 1.57 14.78
C ILE A 103 0.55 2.70 14.15
N PHE A 104 0.91 3.16 12.94
CA PHE A 104 0.16 4.21 12.25
C PHE A 104 -1.30 3.79 11.99
N LEU A 105 -1.53 2.57 11.52
CA LEU A 105 -2.89 2.06 11.27
C LEU A 105 -3.68 1.86 12.56
N GLN A 106 -3.02 1.46 13.66
CA GLN A 106 -3.66 1.40 14.97
C GLN A 106 -4.11 2.78 15.43
N GLU A 107 -3.27 3.81 15.31
CA GLU A 107 -3.64 5.18 15.69
C GLU A 107 -4.76 5.76 14.82
N MET A 108 -4.75 5.47 13.51
CA MET A 108 -5.87 5.80 12.60
C MET A 108 -7.16 5.08 13.01
N PHE A 109 -7.09 3.82 13.42
CA PHE A 109 -8.26 3.11 13.93
C PHE A 109 -8.80 3.77 15.22
N MET A 110 -7.90 4.17 16.12
CA MET A 110 -8.26 4.87 17.35
C MET A 110 -8.86 6.27 17.11
N SER A 111 -8.61 6.89 15.95
CA SER A 111 -9.25 8.16 15.57
C SER A 111 -10.71 8.01 15.13
N LYS A 112 -11.28 6.79 15.21
CA LYS A 112 -12.64 6.42 14.79
C LYS A 112 -12.88 6.55 13.28
N TRP A 113 -11.82 6.50 12.48
CA TRP A 113 -11.93 6.39 11.04
C TRP A 113 -12.54 5.02 10.64
N THR A 114 -13.45 5.01 9.66
CA THR A 114 -14.29 3.86 9.30
C THR A 114 -14.02 3.26 7.91
N GLY A 115 -12.97 3.73 7.23
CA GLY A 115 -12.60 3.22 5.90
C GLY A 115 -11.82 1.90 5.94
N VAL A 116 -11.27 1.52 4.78
CA VAL A 116 -10.49 0.29 4.61
C VAL A 116 -9.01 0.60 4.46
N ALA A 117 -8.17 -0.03 5.29
CA ALA A 117 -6.72 0.15 5.25
C ALA A 117 -6.02 -1.08 4.66
N PHE A 118 -5.00 -0.83 3.86
CA PHE A 118 -4.09 -1.85 3.35
C PHE A 118 -2.66 -1.52 3.75
N SER A 119 -1.97 -2.46 4.37
CA SER A 119 -0.52 -2.40 4.48
C SER A 119 0.13 -3.05 3.26
N CYS A 120 1.20 -2.44 2.76
CA CYS A 120 1.87 -2.87 1.53
C CYS A 120 3.40 -3.00 1.66
N GLY A 121 3.95 -2.78 2.86
CA GLY A 121 5.39 -2.90 3.10
C GLY A 121 6.20 -2.05 2.11
N GLY A 122 7.13 -2.67 1.39
CA GLY A 122 7.98 -2.00 0.40
C GLY A 122 7.33 -1.74 -0.97
N PHE A 123 6.02 -1.98 -1.16
CA PHE A 123 5.36 -1.87 -2.47
C PHE A 123 5.59 -0.52 -3.17
N LEU A 124 5.54 0.59 -2.43
CA LEU A 124 5.73 1.93 -3.00
C LEU A 124 7.17 2.11 -3.52
N HIS A 125 8.16 1.73 -2.72
CA HIS A 125 9.57 1.75 -3.13
C HIS A 125 9.83 0.86 -4.35
N GLN A 126 9.23 -0.33 -4.37
CA GLN A 126 9.33 -1.28 -5.49
C GLN A 126 8.72 -0.72 -6.78
N THR A 127 7.54 -0.10 -6.67
CA THR A 127 6.84 0.54 -7.79
C THR A 127 7.65 1.71 -8.35
N ALA A 128 8.28 2.50 -7.48
CA ALA A 128 9.14 3.61 -7.89
C ALA A 128 10.40 3.17 -8.63
N LYS A 129 11.02 2.06 -8.20
CA LYS A 129 12.30 1.58 -8.74
C LYS A 129 12.14 0.84 -10.08
N ASN A 130 11.13 -0.03 -10.20
CA ASN A 130 11.01 -0.96 -11.33
C ASN A 130 9.74 -0.75 -12.18
N GLY A 131 8.95 0.30 -11.90
CA GLY A 131 7.66 0.50 -12.55
C GLY A 131 6.64 -0.56 -12.13
N SER A 132 5.72 -0.91 -13.04
CA SER A 132 4.67 -1.89 -12.75
C SER A 132 5.14 -3.36 -12.76
N THR A 133 6.35 -3.65 -13.25
CA THR A 133 6.85 -5.02 -13.48
C THR A 133 8.12 -5.25 -12.66
N TYR A 134 7.95 -5.67 -11.41
CA TYR A 134 9.06 -5.73 -10.44
C TYR A 134 9.85 -7.06 -10.46
N TYR A 135 9.19 -8.20 -10.66
CA TYR A 135 9.82 -9.53 -10.62
C TYR A 135 9.87 -10.14 -12.02
N PRO A 136 11.03 -10.69 -12.46
CA PRO A 136 11.08 -11.50 -13.68
C PRO A 136 10.10 -12.68 -13.57
N ASP A 137 9.53 -13.09 -14.71
CA ASP A 137 8.55 -14.18 -14.76
C ASP A 137 9.07 -15.48 -14.14
N PHE A 138 10.38 -15.72 -14.21
CA PHE A 138 11.04 -16.84 -13.54
C PHE A 138 10.80 -16.83 -12.01
N PHE A 139 11.09 -15.71 -11.34
CA PHE A 139 10.91 -15.59 -9.88
C PHE A 139 9.44 -15.66 -9.47
N ASN A 140 8.53 -15.14 -10.33
CA ASN A 140 7.08 -15.27 -10.14
C ASN A 140 6.62 -16.73 -10.26
N LYS A 141 7.01 -17.41 -11.35
CA LYS A 141 6.64 -18.79 -11.67
C LYS A 141 7.06 -19.77 -10.59
N TYR A 142 8.25 -19.58 -10.00
CA TYR A 142 8.78 -20.48 -8.98
C TYR A 142 8.56 -20.00 -7.53
N ASN A 143 7.81 -18.91 -7.31
CA ASN A 143 7.59 -18.32 -5.99
C ASN A 143 8.90 -17.99 -5.23
N LEU A 144 9.94 -17.55 -5.95
CA LEU A 144 11.28 -17.26 -5.41
C LEU A 144 11.50 -15.77 -5.04
N ARG A 145 10.42 -14.99 -4.97
CA ARG A 145 10.45 -13.55 -4.63
C ARG A 145 11.06 -13.21 -3.26
N TRP A 146 11.30 -14.21 -2.40
CA TRP A 146 11.96 -14.03 -1.10
C TRP A 146 13.48 -14.03 -1.19
N MET A 147 14.04 -14.61 -2.27
CA MET A 147 15.48 -14.73 -2.51
C MET A 147 16.04 -13.53 -3.29
N TYR A 148 15.16 -12.70 -3.86
CA TYR A 148 15.45 -11.52 -4.66
C TYR A 148 15.05 -10.27 -3.89
#